data_AF-A0A7D5P3V3-F1
#
_entry.id   AF-A0A7D5P3V3-F1
#
_cell.length_a   1.000
_cell.length_b   1.000
_cell.length_c   1.000
_cell.angle_alpha   90.00
_cell.angle_beta   90.00
_cell.angle_gamma   90.00
#
_symmetry.space_group_name_H-M   'P 1'
#
loop_
_entity.id
_entity.type
_entity.pdbx_description
1 polymer ?
#
loop_
_entity_poly.entity_id
_entity_poly.type
_entity_poly.pdbx_seq_one_letter_code
_entity_poly.pdbx_strand_id
1 'polypeptide(L)'
;MVSFVAVIMFAALASLTLGLVAFVGSVALERAASLSSRKEASMPSHYSSLVHTTPSKFPGYCPECETNNDPDYTVCRNCSAKLPDSRYERSTRNVNTLFDEQ
;
A
#
# COMPACT_ATOMS: atom_id res chain seq x y z
N MET A 1 45.33 31.47 -21.73
CA MET A 1 44.09 32.09 -21.20
C MET A 1 42.94 31.21 -21.63
N VAL A 2 42.35 30.44 -20.72
CA VAL A 2 41.17 29.62 -21.07
C VAL A 2 40.01 30.58 -21.27
N SER A 3 39.42 30.58 -22.47
CA SER A 3 38.32 31.49 -22.77
C SER A 3 37.14 31.18 -21.85
N PHE A 4 36.51 32.20 -21.26
CA PHE A 4 35.31 32.05 -20.41
C PHE A 4 34.23 31.19 -21.06
N VAL A 5 34.14 31.24 -22.40
CA VAL A 5 33.25 30.41 -23.21
C VAL A 5 33.53 28.91 -23.02
N ALA A 6 34.79 28.50 -22.96
CA ALA A 6 35.15 27.11 -22.75
C ALA A 6 34.71 26.61 -21.37
N VAL A 7 34.86 27.42 -20.32
CA VAL A 7 34.44 27.07 -18.96
C VAL A 7 32.92 26.87 -18.88
N ILE A 8 32.15 27.76 -19.51
CA ILE A 8 30.68 27.65 -19.56
C ILE A 8 30.25 26.39 -20.32
N MET A 9 30.90 26.09 -21.45
CA MET A 9 30.61 24.88 -22.23
C MET A 9 30.89 23.60 -21.44
N PHE A 10 32.01 23.54 -20.72
CA PHE A 10 32.32 22.40 -19.86
C PHE A 10 31.32 22.25 -18.72
N ALA A 11 30.93 23.35 -18.07
CA ALA A 11 29.93 23.32 -17.00
C ALA A 11 28.55 22.86 -17.51
N ALA A 12 28.12 23.35 -18.68
CA ALA A 12 26.87 22.95 -19.30
C ALA A 12 26.87 21.45 -19.64
N LEU A 13 27.94 20.96 -20.26
CA LEU A 13 28.10 19.53 -20.56
C LEU A 13 28.09 18.66 -19.30
N ALA A 14 28.79 19.08 -18.24
CA ALA A 14 28.81 18.36 -16.97
C ALA A 14 27.42 18.33 -16.30
N SER A 15 26.66 19.42 -16.34
CA SER A 15 25.30 19.45 -15.79
C SER A 15 24.34 18.53 -16.56
N LEU A 16 24.46 18.48 -17.89
CA LEU A 16 23.66 17.60 -18.74
C LEU A 16 23.97 16.13 -18.46
N THR A 17 25.25 15.75 -18.35
CA THR A 17 25.61 14.37 -18.07
C THR A 17 25.16 13.92 -16.69
N LEU A 18 25.35 14.77 -15.67
CA LEU A 18 24.86 14.48 -14.31
C LEU A 18 23.34 14.34 -14.26
N GLY A 19 22.60 15.24 -14.93
CA GLY A 19 21.15 15.17 -15.02
C GLY A 19 20.67 13.89 -15.70
N LEU A 20 21.32 13.48 -16.79
CA LEU A 20 20.98 12.28 -17.55
C LEU A 20 21.26 11.01 -16.73
N VAL A 21 22.40 10.95 -16.04
CA VAL A 21 22.75 9.83 -15.15
C VAL A 21 21.76 9.73 -13.98
N ALA A 22 21.40 10.84 -13.34
CA ALA A 22 20.42 10.85 -12.26
C ALA A 22 19.05 10.38 -12.76
N PHE A 23 18.59 10.89 -13.90
CA PHE A 23 17.30 10.51 -14.48
C PHE A 23 17.23 9.02 -14.83
N VAL A 24 18.25 8.49 -15.53
CA VAL A 24 18.33 7.06 -15.86
C VAL A 24 18.42 6.21 -14.60
N GLY A 25 19.20 6.66 -13.60
CA GLY A 25 19.30 5.99 -12.31
C GLY A 25 17.95 5.90 -11.58
N SER A 26 17.20 6.99 -11.52
CA SER A 26 15.87 7.01 -10.89
C SER A 26 14.88 6.09 -11.61
N VAL A 27 14.83 6.12 -12.94
CA VAL A 27 13.94 5.26 -13.73
C VAL A 27 14.33 3.79 -13.60
N ALA A 28 15.63 3.48 -13.66
CA ALA A 28 16.11 2.11 -13.50
C ALA A 28 15.85 1.57 -12.09
N LEU A 29 16.01 2.41 -11.06
CA LEU A 29 15.74 2.03 -9.68
C LEU A 29 14.25 1.78 -9.43
N GLU A 30 13.36 2.57 -10.01
CA GLU A 30 11.91 2.35 -9.91
C GLU A 30 11.49 1.04 -10.62
N ARG A 31 12.08 0.76 -11.79
CA ARG A 31 11.88 -0.51 -12.51
C ARG A 31 12.47 -1.70 -11.77
N ALA A 32 13.63 -1.55 -11.13
CA ALA A 32 14.23 -2.59 -10.33
C ALA A 32 13.48 -2.82 -9.00
N ALA A 33 12.99 -1.76 -8.36
CA ALA A 33 12.19 -1.83 -7.13
C ALA A 33 10.84 -2.52 -7.39
N SER A 34 10.18 -2.25 -8.51
CA SER A 34 8.95 -2.97 -8.90
C SER A 34 9.19 -4.46 -9.21
N LEU A 35 10.36 -4.83 -9.72
CA LEU A 35 10.75 -6.24 -9.90
C LEU A 35 11.19 -6.90 -8.57
N SER A 36 11.87 -6.16 -7.70
CA SER A 36 12.38 -6.63 -6.40
C SER A 36 11.27 -6.77 -5.35
N SER A 37 10.26 -5.91 -5.38
CA SER A 37 9.11 -5.94 -4.47
C SER A 37 8.29 -7.24 -4.57
N ARG A 38 8.48 -8.03 -5.62
CA ARG A 38 7.81 -9.32 -5.78
C ARG A 38 8.58 -10.51 -5.21
N LYS A 39 9.87 -10.36 -4.86
CA LYS A 39 10.70 -11.51 -4.50
C LYS A 39 10.79 -11.79 -2.99
N GLU A 40 10.50 -10.84 -2.11
CA GLU A 40 10.61 -11.05 -0.65
C GLU A 40 9.47 -10.44 0.18
N ALA A 41 8.24 -10.62 -0.30
CA ALA A 41 7.05 -10.47 0.54
C ALA A 41 6.31 -11.81 0.61
N SER A 42 6.99 -12.88 1.03
CA SER A 42 6.28 -14.03 1.58
C SER A 42 5.75 -13.62 2.94
N MET A 43 4.61 -12.94 2.94
CA MET A 43 3.80 -12.73 4.13
C MET A 43 3.63 -14.11 4.79
N PRO A 44 3.93 -14.26 6.10
CA PRO A 44 3.79 -15.54 6.78
C PRO A 44 2.41 -16.11 6.48
N SER A 45 2.32 -17.41 6.17
CA SER A 45 1.07 -18.09 5.79
C SER A 45 -0.08 -17.84 6.78
N HIS A 46 0.25 -17.51 8.03
CA HIS A 46 -0.69 -17.09 9.07
C HIS A 46 -1.49 -15.82 8.72
N TYR A 47 -1.01 -14.95 7.83
CA TYR A 47 -1.71 -13.73 7.39
C TYR A 47 -2.37 -13.87 6.01
N SER A 48 -2.17 -14.98 5.28
CA SER A 48 -2.82 -15.19 3.97
C SER A 48 -4.35 -15.28 4.10
N SER A 49 -4.83 -15.74 5.26
CA SER A 49 -6.25 -15.75 5.63
C SER A 49 -6.89 -14.36 5.67
N LEU A 50 -6.11 -13.28 5.84
CA LEU A 50 -6.63 -11.91 5.87
C LEU A 50 -6.71 -11.30 4.47
N VAL A 51 -5.92 -11.81 3.52
CA VAL A 51 -5.88 -11.33 2.13
C VAL A 51 -7.04 -11.89 1.30
N HIS A 52 -7.66 -12.99 1.74
CA HIS A 52 -8.87 -13.56 1.11
C HIS A 52 -10.16 -13.11 1.80
N THR A 53 -10.13 -11.97 2.48
CA THR A 53 -11.35 -11.33 2.97
C THR A 53 -12.11 -10.79 1.77
N THR A 54 -13.04 -11.60 1.27
CA THR A 54 -14.05 -11.17 0.31
C THR A 54 -14.61 -9.82 0.80
N PRO A 55 -14.66 -8.76 -0.02
CA PRO A 55 -15.10 -7.43 0.42
C PRO A 55 -16.47 -7.44 1.12
N SER A 56 -17.30 -8.43 0.81
CA SER A 56 -18.58 -8.73 1.46
C SER A 56 -18.51 -9.04 2.96
N LYS A 57 -17.32 -9.26 3.54
CA LYS A 57 -17.14 -9.51 4.98
C LYS A 57 -16.80 -8.26 5.79
N PHE A 58 -16.60 -7.10 5.15
CA PHE A 58 -16.36 -5.86 5.88
C PHE A 58 -17.70 -5.22 6.28
N PRO A 59 -17.86 -4.82 7.56
CA PRO A 59 -19.04 -4.10 7.99
C PRO A 59 -19.15 -2.78 7.21
N GLY A 60 -20.34 -2.48 6.71
CA GLY A 60 -20.61 -1.30 5.87
C GLY A 60 -20.48 -1.52 4.35
N TYR A 61 -19.82 -2.58 3.88
CA TYR A 61 -19.71 -2.85 2.44
C TYR A 61 -21.02 -3.41 1.87
N CYS A 62 -21.56 -2.75 0.84
CA CYS A 62 -22.74 -3.22 0.12
C CYS A 62 -22.35 -4.10 -1.08
N PRO A 63 -22.72 -5.39 -1.11
CA PRO A 63 -22.41 -6.26 -2.24
C PRO A 63 -23.27 -5.98 -3.48
N GLU A 64 -24.41 -5.29 -3.34
CA GLU A 64 -25.35 -5.03 -4.44
C GLU A 64 -24.90 -3.88 -5.34
N CYS A 65 -24.37 -2.81 -4.73
CA CYS A 65 -23.95 -1.60 -5.45
C CYS A 65 -22.48 -1.23 -5.22
N GLU A 66 -21.72 -2.15 -4.62
CA GLU A 66 -20.27 -2.05 -4.34
C GLU A 66 -19.86 -0.79 -3.56
N THR A 67 -20.84 -0.15 -2.92
CA THR A 67 -20.64 1.10 -2.17
C THR A 67 -20.23 0.78 -0.75
N ASN A 68 -19.23 1.52 -0.25
CA ASN A 68 -18.85 1.45 1.15
C ASN A 68 -19.70 2.43 1.98
N ASN A 69 -20.39 1.91 3.00
CA ASN A 69 -21.21 2.69 3.93
C ASN A 69 -20.51 2.70 5.29
N ASP A 70 -20.99 3.56 6.19
CA ASP A 70 -20.57 3.49 7.59
C ASP A 70 -20.90 2.09 8.17
N PRO A 71 -19.97 1.45 8.90
CA PRO A 71 -20.19 0.15 9.51
C PRO A 71 -21.38 0.12 10.49
N ASP A 72 -21.80 1.26 11.04
CA ASP A 72 -22.94 1.35 11.95
C ASP A 72 -24.30 1.33 11.22
N TYR A 73 -24.32 1.44 9.87
CA TYR A 73 -25.57 1.33 9.10
C TYR A 73 -25.97 -0.13 8.88
N THR A 74 -27.26 -0.40 9.04
CA THR A 74 -27.89 -1.68 8.71
C THR A 74 -28.38 -1.74 7.25
N VAL A 75 -28.42 -0.60 6.57
CA VAL A 75 -28.91 -0.44 5.18
C VAL A 75 -27.96 0.44 4.36
N CYS A 76 -27.81 0.11 3.08
CA CYS A 76 -26.96 0.87 2.18
C CYS A 76 -27.62 2.21 1.82
N ARG A 77 -26.88 3.30 1.95
CA ARG A 77 -27.35 4.65 1.59
C ARG A 77 -27.60 4.85 0.10
N ASN A 78 -26.96 4.04 -0.75
CA ASN A 78 -27.04 4.19 -2.20
C ASN A 78 -28.20 3.37 -2.80
N CYS A 79 -28.22 2.05 -2.57
CA CYS A 79 -29.22 1.16 -3.17
C CYS A 79 -30.30 0.67 -2.19
N SER A 80 -30.28 1.11 -0.92
CA SER A 80 -31.21 0.68 0.14
C SER A 80 -31.18 -0.83 0.47
N ALA A 81 -30.23 -1.59 -0.07
CA ALA A 81 -30.06 -2.99 0.27
C ALA A 81 -29.60 -3.17 1.73
N LYS A 82 -29.98 -4.29 2.36
CA LYS A 82 -29.56 -4.62 3.72
C LYS A 82 -28.05 -4.92 3.74
N LEU A 83 -27.32 -4.28 4.66
CA LEU A 83 -25.89 -4.50 4.84
C LEU A 83 -25.62 -5.74 5.70
N PRO A 84 -24.47 -6.42 5.51
CA PRO A 84 -24.08 -7.55 6.35
C PRO A 84 -23.86 -7.11 7.79
N ASP A 85 -24.48 -7.81 8.75
CA ASP A 85 -24.34 -7.54 10.18
C ASP A 85 -22.87 -7.68 10.60
N SER A 86 -22.36 -6.69 11.31
CA SER A 86 -20.97 -6.66 11.78
C SER A 86 -20.71 -7.78 12.79
N ARG A 87 -20.28 -8.96 12.32
CA ARG A 87 -19.84 -10.07 13.17
C ARG A 87 -18.45 -9.86 13.79
N TYR A 88 -18.09 -8.62 14.10
CA TYR A 88 -17.02 -8.37 15.07
C TYR A 88 -17.57 -8.65 16.47
N GLU A 89 -17.80 -9.93 16.73
CA GLU A 89 -17.83 -10.45 18.08
C GLU A 89 -16.42 -10.24 18.62
N ARG A 90 -16.22 -9.12 19.33
CA ARG A 90 -14.98 -8.80 20.04
C ARG A 90 -14.76 -9.95 21.01
N SER A 91 -14.02 -10.97 20.57
CA SER A 91 -13.58 -12.05 21.44
C SER A 91 -12.81 -11.38 22.57
N THR A 92 -13.44 -11.31 23.74
CA THR A 92 -12.84 -10.93 25.01
C THR A 92 -11.85 -12.03 25.41
N ARG A 93 -10.84 -12.26 24.58
CA ARG A 93 -9.75 -13.16 24.91
C ARG A 93 -8.84 -12.36 25.85
N ASN A 94 -9.12 -12.54 27.13
CA ASN A 94 -8.38 -11.98 28.25
C ASN A 94 -6.88 -12.26 28.05
N VAL A 95 -6.10 -11.22 27.79
CA VAL A 95 -4.64 -11.28 27.54
C VAL A 95 -3.82 -11.54 28.81
N ASN A 96 -4.48 -11.71 29.97
CA ASN A 96 -3.80 -11.84 31.24
C ASN A 96 -3.17 -13.23 31.49
N THR A 97 -3.41 -14.24 30.64
CA THR A 97 -2.87 -15.59 30.89
C THR A 97 -1.43 -15.79 30.41
N LEU A 98 -0.79 -14.78 29.80
CA LEU A 98 0.59 -14.87 29.31
C LEU A 98 1.65 -14.47 30.36
N PHE A 99 1.24 -13.97 31.53
CA PHE A 99 2.15 -13.49 32.57
C PHE A 99 2.08 -14.29 33.89
N ASP A 100 1.32 -15.39 33.92
CA ASP A 100 1.13 -16.20 35.15
C ASP A 100 2.20 -17.28 35.35
N GLU A 101 3.21 -17.35 34.48
CA GLU A 101 4.31 -18.32 34.56
C GLU A 101 5.67 -17.61 34.49
N GLN A 102 6.04 -16.84 35.53
CA GLN A 102 7.44 -16.51 35.84
C GLN A 102 7.71 -16.67 37.34
#